data_AF-A0A7C9IQD0-F1
#
_entry.id   AF-A0A7C9IQD0-F1
#
_cell.length_a   1.000
_cell.length_b   1.000
_cell.length_c   1.000
_cell.angle_alpha   90.00
_cell.angle_beta   90.00
_cell.angle_gamma   90.00
#
_symmetry.space_group_name_H-M   'P 1'
#
loop_
_entity.id
_entity.type
_entity.pdbx_description
1 polymer ?
#
loop_
_entity_poly.entity_id
_entity_poly.type
_entity_poly.pdbx_seq_one_letter_code
_entity_poly.pdbx_strand_id
1 'polypeptide(L)'
;MRVELLPDQGFTLIEMIAVLVLLGILSVSAAVYYGSLLDTSKSRGASSLVSAAQSQLSLEFARRATAGLTLDTDSQPVCDWVVISSPSVVASIVCVGNLTDDVAITGTIDSKSFSGSWNSPLAGGS
;
A
#
# COMPACT_ATOMS: atom_id res chain seq x y z
N MET A 1 -36.21 34.66 33.80
CA MET A 1 -35.57 34.24 32.53
C MET A 1 -36.51 33.23 31.88
N ARG A 2 -37.33 33.68 30.93
CA ARG A 2 -38.34 32.83 30.28
C ARG A 2 -37.63 32.15 29.11
N VAL A 3 -37.36 30.85 29.24
CA VAL A 3 -36.87 30.04 28.12
C VAL A 3 -38.07 29.79 27.22
N GLU A 4 -38.14 30.50 26.11
CA GLU A 4 -39.08 30.16 25.03
C GLU A 4 -38.55 28.92 24.33
N LEU A 5 -39.14 27.76 24.64
CA LEU A 5 -38.93 26.54 23.86
C LEU A 5 -39.54 26.79 22.48
N LEU A 6 -38.69 26.84 21.45
CA LEU A 6 -39.15 26.79 20.06
C LEU A 6 -40.02 25.53 19.89
N PRO A 7 -41.10 25.62 19.09
CA PRO A 7 -41.98 24.47 18.88
C PRO A 7 -41.18 23.27 18.39
N ASP A 8 -41.40 22.10 19.00
CA ASP A 8 -40.97 20.80 18.48
C ASP A 8 -41.61 20.60 17.10
N GLN A 9 -40.99 21.16 16.06
CA GLN A 9 -41.32 20.88 14.68
C GLN A 9 -40.86 19.45 14.40
N GLY A 10 -41.75 18.50 14.66
CA GLY A 10 -41.56 17.10 14.33
C GLY A 10 -41.19 16.94 12.85
N PHE A 11 -40.22 16.08 12.58
CA PHE A 11 -39.75 15.75 11.23
C PHE A 11 -40.94 15.32 10.38
N THR A 12 -41.15 15.98 9.24
CA THR A 12 -42.31 15.67 8.39
C THR A 12 -42.07 14.36 7.63
N LEU A 13 -43.14 13.60 7.34
CA LEU A 13 -43.02 12.33 6.61
C LEU A 13 -42.43 12.51 5.21
N ILE A 14 -42.73 13.64 4.55
CA ILE A 14 -42.18 13.97 3.23
C ILE A 14 -40.68 14.27 3.28
N GLU A 15 -40.19 14.90 4.35
CA GLU A 15 -38.77 15.19 4.55
C GLU A 15 -37.97 13.90 4.71
N MET A 16 -38.52 12.92 5.44
CA MET A 16 -37.90 11.62 5.59
C MET A 16 -37.85 10.84 4.27
N ILE A 17 -38.92 10.87 3.47
CA ILE A 17 -38.94 10.24 2.14
C ILE A 17 -37.93 10.91 1.20
N ALA A 18 -37.84 12.24 1.20
CA ALA A 18 -36.89 12.96 0.36
C ALA A 18 -35.43 12.57 0.69
N VAL A 19 -35.09 12.47 1.98
CA VAL A 19 -33.77 12.01 2.42
C VAL A 19 -33.52 10.56 2.02
N LEU A 20 -34.50 9.67 2.18
CA LEU A 20 -34.35 8.26 1.78
C LEU A 20 -34.10 8.10 0.28
N VAL A 21 -34.79 8.87 -0.57
CA VAL A 21 -34.57 8.85 -2.02
C VAL A 21 -33.15 9.33 -2.35
N LEU A 22 -32.70 10.42 -1.73
CA LEU A 22 -31.33 10.92 -1.92
C LEU A 22 -30.27 9.92 -1.44
N LEU A 23 -30.44 9.34 -0.25
CA LEU A 23 -29.53 8.32 0.27
C LEU A 23 -29.52 7.05 -0.61
N GLY A 24 -30.66 6.68 -1.19
CA GLY A 24 -30.74 5.57 -2.14
C GLY A 24 -29.85 5.79 -3.37
N ILE A 25 -29.92 6.98 -3.98
CA ILE A 25 -29.12 7.32 -5.16
C ILE A 25 -27.62 7.39 -4.80
N LEU A 26 -27.30 8.03 -3.67
CA LEU A 26 -25.92 8.14 -3.19
C LEU A 26 -25.30 6.77 -2.87
N SER A 27 -26.06 5.87 -2.23
CA SER A 27 -25.60 4.53 -1.88
C SER A 27 -25.20 3.70 -3.10
N VAL A 28 -26.01 3.71 -4.16
CA VAL A 28 -25.73 2.95 -5.39
C VAL A 28 -24.46 3.48 -6.08
N SER A 29 -24.32 4.81 -6.21
CA SER A 29 -23.13 5.40 -6.83
C SER A 29 -21.85 5.15 -6.04
N ALA A 30 -21.90 5.22 -4.71
CA ALA A 30 -20.77 4.92 -3.83
C ALA A 30 -20.31 3.46 -3.96
N ALA A 31 -21.24 2.51 -4.06
CA ALA A 31 -20.91 1.10 -4.20
C ALA A 31 -20.08 0.79 -5.47
N VAL A 32 -20.42 1.41 -6.60
CA VAL A 32 -19.68 1.23 -7.86
C VAL A 32 -18.29 1.86 -7.78
N TYR A 33 -18.18 3.06 -7.21
CA TYR A 33 -16.91 3.78 -7.12
C TYR A 33 -15.92 3.13 -6.14
N TYR A 34 -16.43 2.55 -5.04
CA TYR A 34 -15.58 1.92 -4.03
C TYR A 34 -14.70 0.80 -4.60
N GLY A 35 -15.21 0.02 -5.56
CA GLY A 35 -14.45 -1.06 -6.20
C GLY A 35 -13.20 -0.57 -6.95
N SER A 36 -13.30 0.54 -7.69
CA SER A 36 -12.15 1.09 -8.44
C SER A 36 -11.10 1.73 -7.52
N LEU A 37 -11.53 2.29 -6.38
CA LEU A 37 -10.62 2.78 -5.34
C LEU A 37 -9.80 1.65 -4.73
N LEU A 38 -10.41 0.49 -4.45
CA LEU A 38 -9.69 -0.68 -3.95
C LEU A 38 -8.64 -1.17 -4.95
N ASP A 39 -9.00 -1.26 -6.24
CA ASP A 39 -8.06 -1.68 -7.29
C ASP A 39 -6.84 -0.74 -7.38
N THR A 40 -7.11 0.56 -7.36
CA THR A 40 -6.06 1.60 -7.37
C THR A 40 -5.19 1.53 -6.12
N SER A 41 -5.80 1.25 -4.96
CA SER A 41 -5.09 1.13 -3.68
C SER A 41 -4.15 -0.06 -3.66
N LYS A 42 -4.56 -1.20 -4.25
CA LYS A 42 -3.69 -2.39 -4.41
C LYS A 42 -2.50 -2.10 -5.31
N SER A 43 -2.71 -1.43 -6.44
CA SER A 43 -1.61 -1.01 -7.33
C SER A 43 -0.61 -0.09 -6.62
N ARG A 44 -1.12 0.92 -5.88
CA ARG A 44 -0.27 1.81 -5.06
C ARG A 44 0.45 1.05 -3.95
N GLY A 45 -0.23 0.11 -3.29
CA GLY A 45 0.38 -0.75 -2.29
C GLY A 45 1.53 -1.59 -2.85
N ALA A 46 1.36 -2.18 -4.04
CA ALA A 46 2.42 -2.93 -4.72
C ALA A 46 3.65 -2.04 -5.00
N SER A 47 3.45 -0.81 -5.48
CA SER A 47 4.56 0.15 -5.64
C SER A 47 5.22 0.54 -4.32
N SER A 48 4.42 0.67 -3.25
CA SER A 48 4.94 0.99 -1.91
C SER A 48 5.79 -0.16 -1.36
N LEU A 49 5.40 -1.41 -1.59
CA LEU A 49 6.20 -2.59 -1.21
C LEU A 49 7.58 -2.59 -1.89
N VAL A 50 7.62 -2.30 -3.20
CA VAL A 50 8.88 -2.19 -3.94
C VAL A 50 9.78 -1.09 -3.35
N SER A 51 9.22 0.09 -3.06
CA SER A 51 9.99 1.19 -2.47
C SER A 51 10.52 0.90 -1.06
N ALA A 52 9.73 0.18 -0.26
CA ALA A 52 10.16 -0.26 1.06
C ALA A 52 11.28 -1.31 0.95
N ALA A 53 11.21 -2.23 -0.02
CA ALA A 53 12.29 -3.18 -0.28
C ALA A 53 13.59 -2.51 -0.76
N GLN A 54 13.51 -1.52 -1.65
CA GLN A 54 14.68 -0.71 -2.03
C GLN A 54 15.33 -0.04 -0.80
N SER A 55 14.50 0.46 0.12
CA SER A 55 14.97 1.06 1.37
C SER A 55 15.67 0.02 2.26
N GLN A 56 15.06 -1.16 2.45
CA GLN A 56 15.67 -2.22 3.25
C GLN A 56 16.97 -2.75 2.65
N LEU A 57 17.05 -2.91 1.33
CA LEU A 57 18.28 -3.32 0.65
C LEU A 57 19.40 -2.30 0.86
N SER A 58 19.10 -0.99 0.77
CA SER A 58 20.09 0.05 1.06
C SER A 58 20.56 0.07 2.52
N LEU A 59 19.66 -0.18 3.47
CA LEU A 59 20.00 -0.26 4.90
C LEU A 59 20.85 -1.49 5.20
N GLU A 60 20.50 -2.65 4.64
CA GLU A 60 21.28 -3.88 4.86
C GLU A 60 22.66 -3.80 4.19
N PHE A 61 22.73 -3.22 3.00
CA PHE A 61 24.00 -2.90 2.35
C PHE A 61 24.88 -2.03 3.26
N ALA A 62 24.35 -0.90 3.74
CA ALA A 62 25.09 0.02 4.60
C ALA A 62 25.54 -0.65 5.91
N ARG A 63 24.68 -1.47 6.52
CA ARG A 63 24.99 -2.22 7.74
C ARG A 63 26.12 -3.22 7.51
N ARG A 64 26.11 -3.96 6.39
CA ARG A 64 27.16 -4.93 6.06
C ARG A 64 28.47 -4.25 5.69
N ALA A 65 28.42 -3.18 4.89
CA ALA A 65 29.59 -2.41 4.50
C ALA A 65 30.30 -1.81 5.72
N THR A 66 29.56 -1.27 6.68
CA THR A 66 30.13 -0.71 7.92
C THR A 66 30.63 -1.78 8.90
N ALA A 67 30.01 -2.97 8.91
CA ALA A 67 30.43 -4.09 9.74
C ALA A 67 31.56 -4.95 9.11
N GLY A 68 31.99 -4.65 7.88
CA GLY A 68 32.99 -5.45 7.16
C GLY A 68 32.52 -6.87 6.81
N LEU A 69 31.20 -7.07 6.68
CA LEU A 69 30.60 -8.36 6.32
C LEU A 69 30.60 -8.55 4.80
N THR A 70 30.40 -9.79 4.35
CA THR A 70 30.31 -10.09 2.92
C THR A 70 29.11 -9.38 2.29
N LEU A 71 29.34 -8.75 1.15
CA LEU A 71 28.30 -8.11 0.34
C LEU A 71 27.75 -9.06 -0.72
N ASP A 72 28.44 -10.17 -1.00
CA ASP A 72 27.91 -11.30 -1.77
C ASP A 72 26.85 -12.03 -0.92
N THR A 73 25.63 -11.52 -0.97
CA THR A 73 24.48 -12.07 -0.27
C THR A 73 23.24 -11.89 -1.12
N ASP A 74 22.44 -12.95 -1.17
CA ASP A 74 21.14 -12.95 -1.82
C ASP A 74 20.23 -11.86 -1.23
N SER A 75 19.55 -11.14 -2.12
CA SER A 75 18.70 -10.01 -1.77
C SER A 75 17.31 -10.43 -1.28
N GLN A 76 16.83 -11.62 -1.68
CA GLN A 76 15.53 -12.16 -1.28
C GLN A 76 15.27 -12.14 0.24
N PRO A 77 16.15 -12.68 1.10
CA PRO A 77 15.90 -12.71 2.55
C PRO A 77 15.77 -11.31 3.18
N VAL A 78 16.36 -10.28 2.56
CA VAL A 78 16.24 -8.89 3.01
C VAL A 78 14.88 -8.32 2.61
N CYS A 79 14.44 -8.61 1.39
CA CYS A 79 13.14 -8.19 0.88
C CYS A 79 11.96 -8.81 1.64
N ASP A 80 12.11 -10.06 2.08
CA ASP A 80 11.08 -10.76 2.86
C ASP A 80 10.71 -10.02 4.17
N TRP A 81 11.60 -9.18 4.71
CA TRP A 81 11.33 -8.38 5.92
C TRP A 81 10.25 -7.31 5.71
N VAL A 82 9.95 -6.94 4.46
CA VAL A 82 8.96 -5.91 4.12
C VAL A 82 7.56 -6.48 4.00
N VAL A 83 7.44 -7.79 3.79
CA VAL A 83 6.15 -8.42 3.54
C VAL A 83 5.47 -8.78 4.85
N ILE A 84 4.30 -8.19 5.07
CA ILE A 84 3.37 -8.61 6.11
C ILE A 84 2.25 -9.38 5.43
N SER A 85 2.26 -10.71 5.56
CA SER A 85 1.19 -11.54 5.02
C SER A 85 0.01 -11.60 6.00
N SER A 86 -1.20 -11.58 5.44
CA SER A 86 -2.44 -11.81 6.19
C SER A 86 -3.27 -12.85 5.42
N PRO A 87 -4.11 -13.66 6.09
CA PRO A 87 -4.89 -14.70 5.41
C PRO A 87 -5.89 -14.16 4.36
N SER A 88 -6.17 -12.85 4.37
CA SER A 88 -7.17 -12.21 3.50
C SER A 88 -6.58 -11.45 2.32
N VAL A 89 -5.27 -11.22 2.30
CA VAL A 89 -4.58 -10.46 1.24
C VAL A 89 -3.26 -11.15 0.91
N VAL A 90 -3.12 -11.57 -0.35
CA VAL A 90 -1.89 -12.22 -0.82
C VAL A 90 -0.92 -11.11 -1.23
N ALA A 91 -0.02 -10.74 -0.31
CA ALA A 91 1.12 -9.89 -0.62
C ALA A 91 2.38 -10.76 -0.75
N SER A 92 3.14 -10.56 -1.82
CA SER A 92 4.42 -11.24 -2.03
C SER A 92 5.44 -10.29 -2.61
N ILE A 93 6.72 -10.56 -2.33
CA ILE A 93 7.83 -9.85 -2.94
C ILE A 93 8.85 -10.83 -3.49
N VAL A 94 9.41 -10.52 -4.65
CA VAL A 94 10.48 -11.28 -5.26
C VAL A 94 11.60 -10.31 -5.58
N CYS A 95 12.78 -10.60 -5.05
CA CYS A 95 14.02 -9.90 -5.32
C CYS A 95 14.99 -10.86 -5.99
N VAL A 96 15.46 -10.48 -7.18
CA VAL A 96 16.39 -11.29 -7.97
C VAL A 96 17.69 -10.51 -8.10
N GLY A 97 18.76 -11.09 -7.58
CA GLY A 97 20.08 -10.51 -7.59
C GLY A 97 20.72 -10.50 -6.21
N ASN A 98 21.88 -9.87 -6.13
CA ASN A 98 22.74 -9.84 -4.96
C ASN A 98 23.04 -8.40 -4.57
N LEU A 99 23.40 -8.15 -3.31
CA LEU A 99 23.77 -6.82 -2.82
C LEU A 99 24.99 -6.21 -3.55
N THR A 100 25.79 -7.01 -4.26
CA THR A 100 26.90 -6.54 -5.10
C THR A 100 26.47 -5.93 -6.44
N ASP A 101 25.30 -6.30 -6.94
CA ASP A 101 24.81 -5.96 -8.28
C ASP A 101 23.42 -5.33 -8.21
N ASP A 102 22.87 -4.96 -9.37
CA ASP A 102 21.50 -4.47 -9.43
C ASP A 102 20.51 -5.59 -9.08
N VAL A 103 19.60 -5.29 -8.16
CA VAL A 103 18.56 -6.21 -7.70
C VAL A 103 17.24 -5.82 -8.37
N ALA A 104 16.65 -6.75 -9.14
CA ALA A 104 15.32 -6.60 -9.67
C ALA A 104 14.29 -6.95 -8.59
N ILE A 105 13.30 -6.07 -8.37
CA ILE A 105 12.30 -6.20 -7.31
C ILE A 105 10.92 -6.23 -7.95
N THR A 106 10.11 -7.21 -7.59
CA THR A 106 8.70 -7.31 -7.98
C THR A 106 7.84 -7.49 -6.74
N GLY A 107 7.03 -6.48 -6.43
CA GLY A 107 6.03 -6.53 -5.37
C GLY A 107 4.66 -6.82 -5.96
N THR A 108 3.93 -7.75 -5.34
CA THR A 108 2.59 -8.15 -5.77
C THR A 108 1.63 -8.05 -4.61
N ILE A 109 0.48 -7.41 -4.83
CA ILE A 109 -0.68 -7.43 -3.92
C ILE A 109 -1.87 -7.94 -4.73
N ASP A 110 -2.37 -9.12 -4.35
CA ASP A 110 -3.35 -9.89 -5.11
C ASP A 110 -2.91 -10.08 -6.58
N SER A 111 -3.65 -9.52 -7.55
CA SER A 111 -3.33 -9.61 -8.98
C SER A 111 -2.65 -8.36 -9.54
N LYS A 112 -2.18 -7.44 -8.68
CA LYS A 112 -1.50 -6.21 -9.09
C LYS A 112 -0.02 -6.31 -8.72
N SER A 113 0.82 -6.33 -9.74
CA SER A 113 2.27 -6.35 -9.60
C SER A 113 2.88 -5.01 -10.01
N PHE A 114 3.91 -4.59 -9.29
CA PHE A 114 4.77 -3.48 -9.66
C PHE A 114 6.22 -3.94 -9.58
N SER A 115 7.04 -3.52 -10.55
CA SER A 115 8.46 -3.85 -10.59
C SER A 115 9.34 -2.61 -10.55
N GLY A 116 10.46 -2.70 -9.87
CA GLY A 116 11.52 -1.71 -9.85
C GLY A 116 12.88 -2.39 -9.72
N SER A 117 13.94 -1.60 -9.69
CA SER A 117 15.28 -2.09 -9.39
C SER A 117 15.86 -1.33 -8.21
N TRP A 118 16.66 -2.01 -7.39
CA TRP A 118 17.60 -1.36 -6.50
C TRP A 118 18.98 -1.47 -7.14
N ASN A 119 19.64 -0.34 -7.33
CA ASN A 119 20.97 -0.32 -7.91
C ASN A 119 22.00 -0.37 -6.79
N SER A 120 22.92 -1.32 -6.86
CA SER A 120 23.93 -1.44 -5.81
C SER A 120 24.87 -0.23 -5.84
N PRO A 121 25.21 0.36 -4.68
CA PRO A 121 26.24 1.40 -4.61
C PRO A 121 27.61 0.92 -5.12
N LEU A 122 27.86 -0.39 -5.19
CA LEU A 122 29.08 -0.96 -5.77
C LEU A 122 29.03 -1.04 -7.30
N ALA A 123 27.85 -1.25 -7.88
CA ALA A 123 27.67 -1.40 -9.33
C ALA A 123 27.99 -0.11 -10.11
N GLY A 124 27.90 1.06 -9.46
CA GLY A 124 28.24 2.37 -10.06
C GLY A 124 29.68 2.86 -9.82
N GLY A 125 30.53 2.03 -9.20
CA GLY A 125 31.88 2.41 -8.75
C GLY A 125 33.03 2.10 -9.71
N SER A 126 32.75 1.78 -10.97
CA SER A 126 33.76 1.57 -12.02
C SER A 126 34.00 2.82 -12.87
#